data_AF-A0A8T6RN85-F1
#
_entry.id   AF-A0A8T6RN85-F1
#
_cell.length_a   1.000
_cell.length_b   1.000
_cell.length_c   1.000
_cell.angle_alpha   90.00
_cell.angle_beta   90.00
_cell.angle_gamma   90.00
#
_symmetry.space_group_name_H-M   'P 1'
#
loop_
_entity.id
_entity.type
_entity.pdbx_description
1 polymer ?
#
loop_
_entity_poly.entity_id
_entity_poly.type
_entity_poly.pdbx_seq_one_letter_code
_entity_poly.pdbx_strand_id
1 'polypeptide(L)'
;MSAGRDLSILSGVLVLIATFLFSWFIVTDGANTYYAWGVSLVMNIPNLFLNAETLAATYGIHVIGIYLLAVLFILLIISSIFLFVGASFSGSTVIGIIAPLTLVVLVLLGSLGAVPQMFNYLFASWNGIIIIPGLLPLHFNLGIMSIGMWIMLAGGIIGIVSVAFGREKND
;
A
#
# COMPACT_ATOMS: atom_id res chain seq x y z
N MET A 1 -28.31 6.58 -8.82
CA MET A 1 -26.88 6.60 -8.44
C MET A 1 -26.12 6.08 -9.64
N SER A 2 -25.27 6.90 -10.26
CA SER A 2 -24.55 6.46 -11.46
C SER A 2 -23.54 5.36 -11.12
N ALA A 3 -23.46 4.33 -11.95
CA ALA A 3 -22.54 3.19 -11.76
C ALA A 3 -21.08 3.63 -11.50
N GLY A 4 -20.58 4.68 -12.16
CA GLY A 4 -19.23 5.20 -11.94
C GLY A 4 -18.99 5.85 -10.57
N ARG A 5 -20.04 6.30 -9.87
CA ARG A 5 -19.94 6.80 -8.49
C ARG A 5 -19.76 5.64 -7.52
N ASP A 6 -20.60 4.62 -7.64
CA ASP A 6 -20.59 3.46 -6.74
C ASP A 6 -19.29 2.66 -6.88
N LEU A 7 -18.80 2.51 -8.11
CA LEU A 7 -17.50 1.88 -8.39
C LEU A 7 -16.32 2.69 -7.83
N SER A 8 -16.39 4.03 -7.83
CA SER A 8 -15.32 4.86 -7.22
C SER A 8 -15.27 4.69 -5.71
N ILE A 9 -16.43 4.59 -5.05
CA ILE A 9 -16.52 4.33 -3.61
C ILE A 9 -15.97 2.94 -3.31
N LEU A 10 -16.39 1.92 -4.07
CA LEU A 10 -15.89 0.55 -3.92
C LEU A 10 -14.36 0.48 -4.10
N SER A 11 -13.82 1.16 -5.12
CA SER A 11 -12.37 1.29 -5.32
C SER A 11 -11.66 1.88 -4.11
N GLY A 12 -12.17 3.00 -3.56
CA GLY A 12 -11.61 3.63 -2.36
C GLY A 12 -11.63 2.72 -1.14
N VAL A 13 -12.74 2.01 -0.90
CA VAL A 13 -12.87 1.03 0.18
C VAL A 13 -11.85 -0.11 0.01
N LEU A 14 -11.72 -0.65 -1.19
CA LEU A 14 -10.77 -1.75 -1.45
C LEU A 14 -9.32 -1.30 -1.25
N VAL A 15 -8.93 -0.13 -1.76
CA VAL A 15 -7.57 0.41 -1.56
C VAL A 15 -7.30 0.71 -0.08
N LEU A 16 -8.29 1.23 0.65
CA LEU A 16 -8.16 1.48 2.08
C LEU A 16 -7.97 0.17 2.86
N ILE A 17 -8.86 -0.82 2.63
CA ILE A 17 -8.75 -2.15 3.25
C ILE A 17 -7.40 -2.78 2.91
N ALA A 18 -7.00 -2.72 1.64
CA ALA A 18 -5.70 -3.21 1.20
C ALA A 18 -4.55 -2.54 1.95
N THR A 19 -4.59 -1.23 2.18
CA THR A 19 -3.54 -0.50 2.92
C THR A 19 -3.36 -1.03 4.34
N PHE A 20 -4.44 -1.50 4.99
CA PHE A 20 -4.37 -2.11 6.32
C PHE A 20 -4.01 -3.60 6.30
N LEU A 21 -4.51 -4.35 5.30
CA LEU A 21 -4.29 -5.78 5.16
C LEU A 21 -2.96 -6.14 4.50
N PHE A 22 -2.32 -5.17 3.84
CA PHE A 22 -1.09 -5.43 3.14
C PHE A 22 0.00 -5.78 4.15
N SER A 23 0.50 -7.02 4.01
CA SER A 23 1.72 -7.45 4.65
C SER A 23 2.87 -7.29 3.67
N TRP A 24 3.90 -6.58 4.13
CA TRP A 24 4.96 -6.04 3.29
C TRP A 24 6.15 -6.99 3.20
N PHE A 25 6.40 -7.78 4.25
CA PHE A 25 7.47 -8.78 4.29
C PHE A 25 7.22 -9.89 5.29
N ILE A 26 7.93 -11.00 5.05
CA ILE A 26 8.10 -12.12 5.96
C ILE A 26 9.58 -12.17 6.33
N VAL A 27 9.91 -12.02 7.60
CA VAL A 27 11.26 -12.29 8.11
C VAL A 27 11.21 -13.58 8.89
N THR A 28 12.02 -14.55 8.50
CA THR A 28 12.19 -15.79 9.26
C THR A 28 13.54 -15.72 9.98
N ASP A 29 13.52 -15.58 11.31
CA ASP A 29 14.69 -15.72 12.16
C ASP A 29 14.67 -17.10 12.82
N GLY A 30 15.32 -18.07 12.18
CA GLY A 30 15.34 -19.46 12.63
C GLY A 30 13.94 -20.07 12.74
N ALA A 31 13.44 -20.21 13.97
CA ALA A 31 12.14 -20.80 14.28
C ALA A 31 10.96 -19.80 14.22
N ASN A 32 11.22 -18.49 14.18
CA ASN A 32 10.20 -17.46 14.28
C ASN A 32 9.99 -16.75 12.94
N THR A 33 8.72 -16.58 12.55
CA THR A 33 8.34 -15.84 11.36
C THR A 33 7.63 -14.55 11.76
N TYR A 34 8.21 -13.41 11.40
CA TYR A 34 7.69 -12.08 11.66
C TYR A 34 7.09 -11.48 10.39
N TYR A 35 5.95 -10.82 10.54
CA TYR A 35 5.23 -10.18 9.45
C TYR A 35 5.11 -8.68 9.73
N ALA A 36 5.54 -7.83 8.81
CA ALA A 36 5.19 -6.41 8.88
C ALA A 36 3.85 -6.13 8.22
N TRP A 37 3.02 -5.35 8.92
CA TRP A 37 1.64 -5.05 8.52
C TRP A 37 1.44 -3.55 8.31
N GLY A 38 0.59 -3.20 7.34
CA GLY A 38 0.22 -1.81 7.07
C GLY A 38 -0.37 -1.09 8.30
N VAL A 39 -1.18 -1.77 9.13
CA VAL A 39 -1.71 -1.20 10.39
C VAL A 39 -0.59 -0.76 11.33
N SER A 40 0.44 -1.59 11.51
CA SER A 40 1.58 -1.25 12.37
C SER A 40 2.33 -0.04 11.82
N LEU A 41 2.41 0.09 10.50
CA LEU A 41 3.08 1.20 9.85
C LEU A 41 2.34 2.53 10.06
N VAL A 42 1.00 2.57 9.93
CA VAL A 42 0.19 3.77 10.26
C VAL A 42 0.49 4.26 11.67
N MET A 43 0.49 3.33 12.64
CA MET A 43 0.70 3.66 14.04
C MET A 43 2.14 4.08 14.36
N ASN A 44 3.09 3.77 13.46
CA ASN A 44 4.50 4.05 13.65
C ASN A 44 5.06 5.11 12.69
N ILE A 45 4.24 5.81 11.90
CA ILE A 45 4.71 6.90 11.04
C ILE A 45 5.57 7.91 11.82
N PRO A 46 5.16 8.44 12.99
CA PRO A 46 6.01 9.37 13.74
C PRO A 46 7.34 8.75 14.17
N ASN A 47 7.32 7.47 14.55
CA ASN A 47 8.49 6.72 14.98
C ASN A 47 9.47 6.50 13.81
N LEU A 48 8.98 6.26 12.59
CA LEU A 48 9.80 6.16 11.38
C LEU A 48 10.58 7.46 11.12
N PHE A 49 9.97 8.63 11.36
CA PHE A 49 10.65 9.92 11.17
C PHE A 49 11.64 10.23 12.30
N LEU A 50 11.29 9.92 13.54
CA LEU A 50 12.12 10.23 14.72
C LEU A 50 13.34 9.32 14.85
N ASN A 51 13.23 8.05 14.43
CA ASN A 51 14.28 7.04 14.57
C ASN A 51 14.82 6.55 13.23
N ALA A 52 14.70 7.35 12.17
CA ALA A 52 15.06 6.97 10.81
C ALA A 52 16.51 6.47 10.69
N GLU A 53 17.46 7.14 11.36
CA GLU A 53 18.88 6.77 11.35
C GLU A 53 19.13 5.41 12.00
N THR A 54 18.55 5.18 13.18
CA THR A 54 18.64 3.92 13.92
C THR A 54 18.01 2.78 13.13
N LEU A 55 16.84 3.00 12.54
CA LEU A 55 16.15 2.02 11.71
C LEU A 55 16.96 1.69 10.46
N ALA A 56 17.48 2.71 9.77
CA ALA A 56 18.29 2.52 8.58
C ALA A 56 19.58 1.73 8.86
N ALA A 57 20.27 2.04 9.96
CA ALA A 57 21.44 1.30 10.41
C ALA A 57 21.11 -0.16 10.77
N THR A 58 19.99 -0.39 11.46
CA THR A 58 19.51 -1.74 11.81
C THR A 58 19.21 -2.57 10.56
N TYR A 59 18.74 -1.93 9.49
CA TYR A 59 18.31 -2.60 8.26
C TYR A 59 19.34 -2.59 7.14
N GLY A 60 20.51 -2.00 7.36
CA GLY A 60 21.55 -1.89 6.34
C GLY A 60 21.09 -1.13 5.09
N ILE A 61 20.11 -0.24 5.22
CA ILE A 61 19.63 0.61 4.13
C ILE A 61 20.02 2.06 4.36
N HIS A 62 19.97 2.86 3.30
CA HIS A 62 20.16 4.30 3.44
C HIS A 62 18.95 4.95 4.14
N VAL A 63 19.19 5.94 5.01
CA VAL A 63 18.15 6.66 5.77
C VAL A 63 17.02 7.18 4.87
N ILE A 64 17.40 7.62 3.66
CA ILE A 64 16.46 8.11 2.66
C ILE A 64 15.38 7.07 2.28
N GLY A 65 15.69 5.77 2.34
CA GLY A 65 14.74 4.70 2.09
C GLY A 65 13.60 4.65 3.13
N ILE A 66 13.91 4.91 4.40
CA ILE A 66 12.91 4.97 5.47
C ILE A 66 11.95 6.14 5.25
N TYR A 67 12.48 7.31 4.89
CA TYR A 67 11.65 8.48 4.60
C TYR A 67 10.79 8.29 3.34
N LEU A 68 11.36 7.71 2.27
CA LEU A 68 10.60 7.40 1.06
C LEU A 68 9.45 6.43 1.35
N LEU A 69 9.68 5.42 2.20
CA LEU A 69 8.63 4.49 2.62
C LEU A 69 7.50 5.21 3.37
N ALA A 70 7.83 6.05 4.34
CA ALA A 70 6.83 6.82 5.08
C ALA A 70 6.02 7.74 4.15
N VAL A 71 6.67 8.41 3.20
CA VAL A 71 6.03 9.27 2.21
C VAL A 71 5.11 8.45 1.29
N LEU A 72 5.58 7.32 0.75
CA LEU A 72 4.77 6.43 -0.10
C LEU A 72 3.52 5.96 0.63
N PHE A 73 3.64 5.65 1.92
CA PHE A 73 2.51 5.21 2.71
C PHE A 73 1.49 6.31 2.98
N ILE A 74 1.96 7.52 3.29
CA ILE A 74 1.10 8.71 3.40
C ILE A 74 0.38 8.96 2.07
N LEU A 75 1.08 8.82 0.94
CA LEU A 75 0.48 8.95 -0.39
C LEU A 75 -0.60 7.90 -0.67
N LEU A 76 -0.43 6.65 -0.20
CA LEU A 76 -1.48 5.61 -0.33
C LEU A 76 -2.73 5.96 0.47
N ILE A 77 -2.57 6.42 1.71
CA ILE A 77 -3.70 6.87 2.54
C ILE A 77 -4.42 8.05 1.86
N ILE A 78 -3.66 9.07 1.45
CA ILE A 78 -4.20 10.24 0.74
C ILE A 78 -4.92 9.81 -0.55
N SER A 79 -4.36 8.86 -1.29
CA SER A 79 -4.95 8.33 -2.51
C SER A 79 -6.28 7.62 -2.26
N SER A 80 -6.39 6.85 -1.16
CA SER A 80 -7.66 6.25 -0.76
C SER A 80 -8.74 7.31 -0.47
N ILE A 81 -8.37 8.41 0.19
CA ILE A 81 -9.27 9.55 0.44
C ILE A 81 -9.69 10.20 -0.89
N PHE A 82 -8.76 10.39 -1.82
CA PHE A 82 -9.08 10.92 -3.15
C PHE A 82 -10.00 10.00 -3.96
N LEU A 83 -9.97 8.69 -3.77
CA LEU A 83 -10.93 7.77 -4.38
C LEU A 83 -12.35 7.93 -3.79
N PHE A 84 -12.47 8.20 -2.49
CA PHE A 84 -13.74 8.52 -1.84
C PHE A 84 -14.31 9.86 -2.28
N VAL A 85 -13.50 10.93 -2.26
CA VAL A 85 -13.86 12.26 -2.80
C VAL A 85 -14.13 12.16 -4.31
N GLY A 86 -13.43 11.23 -4.95
CA GLY A 86 -13.65 10.72 -6.29
C GLY A 86 -15.10 10.41 -6.59
N ALA A 87 -15.93 10.02 -5.62
CA ALA A 87 -17.36 9.82 -5.85
C ALA A 87 -18.06 11.06 -6.48
N SER A 88 -17.55 12.27 -6.20
CA SER A 88 -18.11 13.54 -6.69
C SER A 88 -17.39 14.11 -7.93
N PHE A 89 -16.08 13.85 -8.11
CA PHE A 89 -15.27 14.45 -9.19
C PHE A 89 -14.36 13.41 -9.86
N SER A 90 -14.33 13.36 -11.20
CA SER A 90 -13.59 12.31 -11.94
C SER A 90 -12.08 12.48 -11.83
N GLY A 91 -11.62 13.73 -11.78
CA GLY A 91 -10.21 14.06 -11.62
C GLY A 91 -9.60 13.53 -10.32
N SER A 92 -10.32 13.59 -9.19
CA SER A 92 -9.80 13.07 -7.91
C SER A 92 -9.68 11.56 -7.93
N THR A 93 -10.57 10.84 -8.60
CA THR A 93 -10.43 9.38 -8.76
C THR A 93 -9.18 9.03 -9.55
N VAL A 94 -8.90 9.73 -10.66
CA VAL A 94 -7.67 9.48 -11.44
C VAL A 94 -6.43 9.66 -10.58
N ILE A 95 -6.35 10.76 -9.81
CA ILE A 95 -5.22 11.02 -8.89
C ILE A 95 -5.11 9.92 -7.83
N GLY A 96 -6.25 9.51 -7.25
CA GLY A 96 -6.30 8.46 -6.23
C GLY A 96 -5.95 7.05 -6.74
N ILE A 97 -6.02 6.81 -8.05
CA ILE A 97 -5.62 5.52 -8.65
C ILE A 97 -4.10 5.43 -8.85
N ILE A 98 -3.45 6.55 -9.16
CA ILE A 98 -2.05 6.56 -9.62
C ILE A 98 -1.12 5.94 -8.59
N ALA A 99 -1.20 6.35 -7.32
CA ALA A 99 -0.31 5.83 -6.29
C ALA A 99 -0.49 4.33 -6.01
N PRO A 100 -1.71 3.81 -5.74
CA PRO A 100 -1.89 2.38 -5.48
C PRO A 100 -1.52 1.51 -6.69
N LEU A 101 -1.85 1.91 -7.92
CA LEU A 101 -1.44 1.15 -9.10
C LEU A 101 0.07 1.19 -9.32
N THR A 102 0.71 2.35 -9.14
CA THR A 102 2.17 2.46 -9.28
C THR A 102 2.86 1.56 -8.27
N LEU A 103 2.40 1.54 -7.01
CA LEU A 103 2.95 0.66 -5.98
C LEU A 103 2.80 -0.82 -6.35
N VAL A 104 1.61 -1.24 -6.76
CA VAL A 104 1.36 -2.64 -7.13
C VAL A 104 2.21 -3.05 -8.33
N VAL A 105 2.32 -2.20 -9.35
CA VAL A 105 3.15 -2.46 -10.54
C VAL A 105 4.62 -2.56 -10.15
N LEU A 106 5.13 -1.66 -9.28
CA LEU A 106 6.51 -1.71 -8.81
C LEU A 106 6.82 -3.00 -8.05
N VAL A 107 5.90 -3.46 -7.19
CA VAL A 107 6.06 -4.72 -6.46
C VAL A 107 6.01 -5.92 -7.40
N LEU A 108 5.10 -5.90 -8.38
CA LEU A 108 5.01 -6.97 -9.36
C LEU A 108 6.28 -7.05 -10.21
N LEU A 109 6.79 -5.91 -10.70
CA LEU A 109 8.05 -5.86 -11.45
C LEU A 109 9.25 -6.29 -10.58
N GLY A 110 9.26 -5.92 -9.30
CA GLY A 110 10.27 -6.37 -8.34
C GLY A 110 10.25 -7.89 -8.15
N SER A 111 9.06 -8.47 -7.99
CA SER A 111 8.88 -9.93 -7.85
C SER A 111 9.32 -10.72 -9.08
N LEU A 112 9.28 -10.10 -10.27
CA LEU A 112 9.74 -10.67 -11.53
C LEU A 112 11.25 -10.45 -11.77
N GLY A 113 11.96 -9.79 -10.85
CA GLY A 113 13.39 -9.46 -11.00
C GLY A 113 13.67 -8.38 -12.05
N ALA A 114 12.66 -7.63 -12.50
CA ALA A 114 12.78 -6.60 -13.53
C ALA A 114 13.21 -5.23 -12.99
N VAL A 115 13.24 -5.04 -11.67
CA VAL A 115 13.59 -3.78 -11.02
C VAL A 115 14.94 -3.93 -10.31
N PRO A 116 15.83 -2.92 -10.34
CA PRO A 116 17.12 -2.97 -9.65
C PRO A 116 16.97 -3.33 -8.17
N GLN A 117 17.96 -4.05 -7.62
CA GLN A 117 18.02 -4.41 -6.20
C GLN A 117 17.87 -3.22 -5.24
N MET A 118 18.09 -1.98 -5.68
CA MET A 118 17.77 -0.76 -4.92
C MET A 118 16.29 -0.69 -4.48
N PHE A 119 15.37 -1.14 -5.33
CA PHE A 119 13.98 -1.34 -4.91
C PHE A 119 13.85 -2.55 -4.00
N ASN A 120 14.62 -3.63 -4.23
CA ASN A 120 14.74 -4.70 -3.24
C ASN A 120 15.25 -4.19 -1.88
N TYR A 121 15.88 -3.02 -1.75
CA TYR A 121 16.25 -2.40 -0.46
C TYR A 121 15.14 -1.52 0.14
N LEU A 122 14.33 -0.82 -0.67
CA LEU A 122 13.04 -0.28 -0.21
C LEU A 122 12.13 -1.42 0.29
N PHE A 123 12.21 -2.56 -0.40
CA PHE A 123 11.67 -3.86 -0.05
C PHE A 123 12.68 -4.74 0.72
N ALA A 124 13.69 -4.22 1.43
CA ALA A 124 14.51 -5.01 2.37
C ALA A 124 14.84 -4.18 3.61
N SER A 125 14.18 -3.03 3.76
CA SER A 125 14.14 -2.17 4.95
C SER A 125 13.36 -2.84 6.09
N TRP A 126 13.54 -4.15 6.21
CA TRP A 126 12.57 -5.16 6.60
C TRP A 126 13.13 -5.99 7.75
N ASN A 127 13.27 -5.40 8.93
CA ASN A 127 13.63 -6.14 10.16
C ASN A 127 13.09 -5.47 11.44
N GLY A 128 11.87 -4.93 11.42
CA GLY A 128 11.34 -4.15 12.54
C GLY A 128 10.13 -4.76 13.24
N ILE A 129 10.38 -5.30 14.44
CA ILE A 129 9.47 -5.59 15.57
C ILE A 129 7.98 -5.35 15.31
N ILE A 130 7.20 -6.43 15.41
CA ILE A 130 5.74 -6.41 15.47
C ILE A 130 5.30 -5.67 16.74
N ILE A 131 4.74 -4.45 16.62
CA ILE A 131 4.38 -3.62 17.78
C ILE A 131 3.00 -3.98 18.38
N ILE A 132 2.21 -4.89 17.77
CA ILE A 132 0.93 -5.30 18.37
C ILE A 132 0.75 -6.82 18.39
N PRO A 133 1.05 -7.47 19.53
CA PRO A 133 0.66 -8.86 19.79
C PRO A 133 -0.87 -9.01 19.78
N GLY A 134 -1.39 -10.06 19.14
CA GLY A 134 -2.82 -10.43 19.20
C GLY A 134 -3.71 -9.92 18.05
N LEU A 135 -3.16 -9.17 17.09
CA LEU A 135 -3.84 -8.88 15.82
C LEU A 135 -3.55 -10.00 14.81
N LEU A 136 -4.58 -10.37 14.03
CA LEU A 136 -4.51 -11.52 13.12
C LEU A 136 -3.57 -11.22 11.94
N PRO A 137 -2.44 -11.94 11.74
CA PRO A 137 -1.62 -11.79 10.55
C PRO A 137 -2.40 -12.30 9.34
N LEU A 138 -2.99 -11.39 8.56
CA LEU A 138 -3.58 -11.75 7.26
C LEU A 138 -2.49 -11.78 6.18
N HIS A 139 -1.46 -12.60 6.41
CA HIS A 139 -0.47 -12.93 5.39
C HIS A 139 -0.92 -14.19 4.64
N PHE A 140 -1.89 -14.01 3.76
CA PHE A 140 -2.27 -15.04 2.79
C PHE A 140 -1.60 -14.72 1.45
N ASN A 141 -0.59 -15.49 1.09
CA ASN A 141 -0.01 -15.41 -0.25
C ASN A 141 -0.93 -16.09 -1.25
N LEU A 142 -1.23 -15.38 -2.33
CA LEU A 142 -1.91 -15.92 -3.50
C LEU A 142 -0.93 -15.80 -4.67
N GLY A 143 -0.22 -16.89 -4.95
CA GLY A 143 0.85 -16.90 -5.95
C GLY A 143 2.05 -16.07 -5.51
N ILE A 144 2.40 -15.06 -6.30
CA ILE A 144 3.61 -14.23 -6.13
C ILE A 144 3.42 -13.00 -5.22
N MET A 145 2.19 -12.71 -4.78
CA MET A 145 1.87 -11.53 -3.97
C MET A 145 0.92 -11.85 -2.81
N SER A 146 0.91 -10.99 -1.78
CA SER A 146 -0.01 -11.09 -0.65
C SER A 146 -1.44 -10.68 -1.05
N ILE A 147 -2.45 -11.18 -0.34
CA ILE A 147 -3.86 -10.88 -0.61
C ILE A 147 -4.18 -9.39 -0.56
N GLY A 148 -3.55 -8.63 0.35
CA GLY A 148 -3.70 -7.18 0.41
C GLY A 148 -3.28 -6.51 -0.90
N MET A 149 -2.28 -7.05 -1.57
CA MET A 149 -1.76 -6.54 -2.83
C MET A 149 -2.69 -6.83 -4.01
N TRP A 150 -3.30 -8.01 -4.03
CA TRP A 150 -4.36 -8.34 -4.97
C TRP A 150 -5.60 -7.46 -4.79
N ILE A 151 -5.99 -7.18 -3.54
CA ILE A 151 -7.09 -6.28 -3.23
C ILE A 151 -6.75 -4.85 -3.69
N MET A 152 -5.50 -4.40 -3.50
CA MET A 152 -5.04 -3.10 -3.98
C MET A 152 -5.11 -3.00 -5.50
N LEU A 153 -4.68 -4.05 -6.22
CA LEU A 153 -4.78 -4.14 -7.67
C LEU A 153 -6.24 -4.07 -8.14
N ALA A 154 -7.10 -4.89 -7.53
CA ALA A 154 -8.53 -4.91 -7.83
C ALA A 154 -9.17 -3.54 -7.59
N GLY A 155 -8.85 -2.90 -6.45
CA GLY A 155 -9.29 -1.54 -6.13
C GLY A 155 -8.84 -0.53 -7.18
N GLY A 156 -7.58 -0.57 -7.60
CA GLY A 156 -7.05 0.31 -8.66
C GLY A 156 -7.73 0.11 -10.01
N ILE A 157 -7.93 -1.15 -10.43
CA ILE A 157 -8.63 -1.48 -11.70
C ILE A 157 -10.09 -1.02 -11.65
N ILE A 158 -10.81 -1.29 -10.57
CA ILE A 158 -12.20 -0.82 -10.38
C ILE A 158 -12.24 0.71 -10.42
N GLY A 159 -11.22 1.38 -9.89
CA GLY A 159 -11.06 2.83 -9.99
C GLY A 159 -10.99 3.28 -11.46
N ILE A 160 -10.14 2.67 -12.28
CA ILE A 160 -10.04 2.99 -13.72
C ILE A 160 -11.40 2.82 -14.40
N VAL A 161 -12.04 1.68 -14.14
CA VAL A 161 -13.35 1.34 -14.71
C VAL A 161 -14.40 2.37 -14.28
N SER A 162 -14.37 2.83 -13.03
CA SER A 162 -15.29 3.86 -12.51
C SER A 162 -15.21 5.18 -13.27
N VAL A 163 -14.03 5.55 -13.78
CA VAL A 163 -13.83 6.75 -14.60
C VAL A 163 -14.43 6.57 -15.99
N ALA A 164 -14.33 5.37 -16.57
CA ALA A 164 -14.85 5.06 -17.91
C ALA A 164 -16.39 5.04 -17.98
N PHE A 165 -17.07 4.59 -16.92
CA PHE A 165 -18.53 4.52 -16.89
C PHE A 165 -19.24 5.88 -16.75
N GLY A 166 -18.48 6.97 -16.60
CA GLY A 166 -19.04 8.31 -16.43
C GLY A 166 -19.81 8.47 -15.11
N ARG A 167 -20.16 9.70 -14.79
CA ARG A 167 -21.00 10.02 -13.64
C ARG A 167 -22.20 10.81 -14.11
N GLU A 168 -23.36 10.49 -13.56
CA GLU A 168 -24.49 11.41 -13.69
C GLU A 168 -24.03 12.73 -13.06
N LYS A 169 -24.02 13.80 -13.87
CA LYS A 169 -23.94 15.14 -13.33
C LYS A 169 -25.15 15.30 -12.43
N ASN A 170 -24.91 15.37 -11.13
CA ASN A 170 -25.89 15.98 -10.25
C ASN A 170 -25.82 17.48 -10.55
N ASP A 171 -26.62 17.92 -11.51
CA ASP A 171 -27.00 19.34 -11.66
C ASP A 171 -27.84 19.76 -10.44
#